data_AF-A0A8H8CE13-F1
#
_entry.id   AF-A0A8H8CE13-F1
#
_cell.length_a   1.000
_cell.length_b   1.000
_cell.length_c   1.000
_cell.angle_alpha   90.00
_cell.angle_beta   90.00
_cell.angle_gamma   90.00
#
_symmetry.space_group_name_H-M   'P 1'
#
loop_
_entity.id
_entity.type
_entity.pdbx_description
1 polymer ?
#
loop_
_entity_poly.entity_id
_entity_poly.type
_entity_poly.pdbx_seq_one_letter_code
_entity_poly.pdbx_strand_id
1 'polypeptide(L)'
;MVSPAIRALSAFAVLAVLVNAQEPTFKGQLLIEPALTSAKCITAASNTDGAAVTIQTCTGSPSQQWTFSGGTVRVFDNKCLDVTNGTTVDGTKMQIWTCTSNNANQQFVYTTWDNSLAWANKGKCIDLPGGSTADGTRIQLWSCSYGNINQNWKVGYLASNLPTTSQEKQSGVNNCGTGSSPSSSCQTIWINSASDFCLWAPPSLGAIGDTERDEVAWCTKSGRGARTIPDGTLQGVHFVQTPEYVQVTGVGDFTKMNIPRGDAGGELDNRGADGRGNPIGGLVYGNTFGTGLQYHEWTSFISDSEFCFRACVGPRATVLCNHIYDVMGCSWNMPANYDSHVYEDCDGDSDLPMGVYGTSTWHQGTSPTPTAHPAASSSNCKPLPTVTVSPLMRRDNTRDKRRLPVFPHRRPT
;
A
#
# COMPACT_ATOMS: atom_id res chain seq x y z
N MET A 1 -6.16 -48.65 -58.55
CA MET A 1 -6.81 -49.23 -57.36
C MET A 1 -5.95 -48.83 -56.15
N VAL A 2 -6.15 -47.64 -55.57
CA VAL A 2 -7.12 -47.23 -54.52
C VAL A 2 -6.70 -47.66 -53.10
N SER A 3 -6.08 -46.68 -52.39
CA SER A 3 -6.13 -46.34 -50.94
C SER A 3 -5.66 -47.28 -49.81
N PRO A 4 -5.37 -46.76 -48.58
CA PRO A 4 -5.15 -45.36 -48.18
C PRO A 4 -3.94 -45.11 -47.25
N ALA A 5 -3.58 -43.83 -47.17
CA ALA A 5 -2.68 -43.22 -46.20
C ALA A 5 -3.28 -43.19 -44.78
N ILE A 6 -2.47 -43.56 -43.78
CA ILE A 6 -2.75 -43.28 -42.37
C ILE A 6 -2.20 -41.89 -42.07
N ARG A 7 -3.07 -40.87 -42.11
CA ARG A 7 -2.80 -39.57 -41.48
C ARG A 7 -3.17 -39.68 -40.01
N ALA A 8 -2.17 -39.69 -39.14
CA ALA A 8 -2.38 -39.41 -37.72
C ALA A 8 -2.84 -37.95 -37.58
N LEU A 9 -4.09 -37.74 -37.19
CA LEU A 9 -4.53 -36.44 -36.71
C LEU A 9 -3.89 -36.20 -35.34
N SER A 10 -2.85 -35.37 -35.31
CA SER A 10 -2.38 -34.73 -34.09
C SER A 10 -3.47 -33.75 -33.64
N ALA A 11 -4.30 -34.18 -32.70
CA ALA A 11 -5.17 -33.27 -31.98
C ALA A 11 -4.28 -32.33 -31.15
N PHE A 12 -4.11 -31.09 -31.62
CA PHE A 12 -3.63 -30.01 -30.77
C PHE A 12 -4.72 -29.78 -29.72
N ALA A 13 -4.55 -30.38 -28.55
CA ALA A 13 -5.24 -29.95 -27.35
C ALA A 13 -4.78 -28.52 -27.08
N VAL A 14 -5.63 -27.55 -27.41
CA VAL A 14 -5.51 -26.19 -26.87
C VAL A 14 -5.68 -26.37 -25.36
N LEU A 15 -4.57 -26.40 -24.62
CA LEU A 15 -4.63 -26.17 -23.18
C LEU A 15 -5.20 -24.76 -23.03
N ALA A 16 -6.49 -24.69 -22.69
CA ALA A 16 -7.03 -23.49 -22.10
C ALA A 16 -6.22 -23.26 -20.83
N VAL A 17 -5.31 -22.28 -20.87
CA VAL A 17 -4.75 -21.72 -19.65
C VAL A 17 -5.96 -21.19 -18.91
N LEU A 18 -6.39 -21.92 -17.88
CA LEU A 18 -7.30 -21.39 -16.88
C LEU A 18 -6.56 -20.19 -16.29
N VAL A 19 -6.89 -18.99 -16.79
CA VAL A 19 -6.52 -17.76 -16.13
C VAL A 19 -7.30 -17.81 -14.83
N ASN A 20 -6.68 -18.34 -13.78
CA ASN A 20 -7.24 -18.24 -12.44
C ASN A 20 -7.55 -16.76 -12.23
N ALA A 21 -8.78 -16.44 -11.80
CA ALA A 21 -9.15 -15.07 -11.49
C ALA A 21 -8.13 -14.56 -10.47
N GLN A 22 -7.32 -13.57 -10.88
CA GLN A 22 -6.35 -12.98 -9.99
C GLN A 22 -7.12 -12.19 -8.93
N GLU A 23 -6.83 -12.47 -7.67
CA GLU A 23 -7.42 -11.83 -6.49
C GLU A 23 -6.32 -11.04 -5.76
N PRO A 24 -6.70 -10.08 -4.89
CA PRO A 24 -5.74 -9.45 -3.99
C PRO A 24 -4.97 -10.49 -3.18
N THR A 25 -3.71 -10.19 -2.85
CA THR A 25 -2.93 -10.99 -1.90
C THR A 25 -3.47 -10.89 -0.47
N PHE A 26 -4.21 -9.82 -0.17
CA PHE A 26 -4.89 -9.62 1.10
C PHE A 26 -6.12 -10.51 1.25
N LYS A 27 -6.34 -11.00 2.47
CA LYS A 27 -7.40 -11.96 2.80
C LYS A 27 -8.57 -11.33 3.53
N GLY A 28 -9.70 -12.03 3.47
CA GLY A 28 -10.89 -11.73 4.27
C GLY A 28 -11.68 -10.55 3.72
N GLN A 29 -12.28 -9.78 4.63
CA GLN A 29 -13.06 -8.60 4.29
C GLN A 29 -12.14 -7.40 4.10
N LEU A 30 -12.14 -6.85 2.90
CA LEU A 30 -11.30 -5.75 2.46
C LEU A 30 -12.12 -4.49 2.22
N LEU A 31 -11.52 -3.35 2.51
CA LEU A 31 -11.90 -2.10 1.89
C LEU A 31 -11.37 -2.07 0.45
N ILE A 32 -12.11 -1.42 -0.44
CA ILE A 32 -11.65 -1.10 -1.80
C ILE A 32 -11.68 0.42 -1.94
N GLU A 33 -10.53 1.03 -2.15
CA GLU A 33 -10.30 2.48 -2.11
C GLU A 33 -9.86 2.98 -3.50
N PRO A 34 -10.43 4.08 -4.04
CA PRO A 34 -9.94 4.65 -5.30
C PRO A 34 -8.52 5.20 -5.11
N ALA A 35 -7.60 4.90 -6.01
CA ALA A 35 -6.20 5.34 -5.88
C ALA A 35 -6.03 6.87 -5.95
N LEU A 36 -7.00 7.59 -6.51
CA LEU A 36 -7.04 9.05 -6.63
C LEU A 36 -7.14 9.80 -5.30
N THR A 37 -7.70 9.19 -4.26
CA THR A 37 -7.93 9.86 -2.97
C THR A 37 -7.71 8.89 -1.82
N SER A 38 -7.35 9.42 -0.67
CA SER A 38 -7.37 8.67 0.57
C SER A 38 -8.78 8.64 1.18
N ALA A 39 -9.01 7.67 2.07
CA ALA A 39 -10.14 7.61 3.00
C ALA A 39 -11.55 7.55 2.36
N LYS A 40 -11.64 7.14 1.08
CA LYS A 40 -12.90 6.81 0.40
C LYS A 40 -12.93 5.32 0.07
N CYS A 41 -14.08 4.71 0.22
CA CYS A 41 -14.29 3.28 0.06
C CYS A 41 -15.49 3.00 -0.83
N ILE A 42 -15.36 2.01 -1.72
CA ILE A 42 -16.48 1.42 -2.44
C ILE A 42 -17.51 0.93 -1.41
N THR A 43 -18.75 1.39 -1.56
CA THR A 43 -19.84 1.23 -0.61
C THR A 43 -21.11 0.84 -1.35
N ALA A 44 -21.71 -0.27 -0.93
CA ALA A 44 -23.07 -0.63 -1.35
C ALA A 44 -24.11 0.22 -0.61
N ALA A 45 -25.05 0.83 -1.34
CA ALA A 45 -26.04 1.74 -0.74
C ALA A 45 -27.02 1.05 0.23
N SER A 46 -27.32 -0.23 0.01
CA SER A 46 -28.19 -1.07 0.85
C SER A 46 -27.94 -2.56 0.55
N ASN A 47 -28.49 -3.46 1.36
CA ASN A 47 -28.48 -4.91 1.11
C ASN A 47 -29.69 -5.36 0.27
N THR A 48 -29.94 -4.69 -0.85
CA THR A 48 -31.04 -5.03 -1.78
C THR A 48 -30.48 -5.19 -3.18
N ASP A 49 -31.03 -6.12 -3.96
CA ASP A 49 -30.64 -6.30 -5.35
C ASP A 49 -30.89 -5.01 -6.14
N GLY A 50 -29.92 -4.62 -6.97
CA GLY A 50 -29.92 -3.36 -7.71
C GLY A 50 -29.44 -2.15 -6.92
N ALA A 51 -29.06 -2.30 -5.65
CA ALA A 51 -28.53 -1.17 -4.87
C ALA A 51 -27.26 -0.62 -5.54
N ALA A 52 -27.17 0.71 -5.58
CA ALA A 52 -26.06 1.41 -6.20
C ALA A 52 -24.75 1.12 -5.45
N VAL A 53 -23.66 0.99 -6.20
CA VAL A 53 -22.30 0.96 -5.66
C VAL A 53 -21.67 2.33 -5.85
N THR A 54 -21.29 2.97 -4.75
CA THR A 54 -20.77 4.34 -4.72
C THR A 54 -19.44 4.40 -3.99
N ILE A 55 -18.73 5.51 -4.04
CA ILE A 55 -17.68 5.79 -3.05
C ILE A 55 -18.25 6.64 -1.90
N GLN A 56 -17.84 6.33 -0.67
CA GLN A 56 -18.17 7.06 0.55
C GLN A 56 -16.93 7.15 1.44
N THR A 57 -16.94 8.02 2.44
CA THR A 57 -15.94 7.98 3.52
C THR A 57 -15.83 6.57 4.11
N CYS A 58 -14.61 6.07 4.26
CA CYS A 58 -14.36 4.76 4.87
C CYS A 58 -14.79 4.77 6.34
N THR A 59 -15.78 3.96 6.69
CA THR A 59 -16.30 3.76 8.05
C THR A 59 -16.12 2.32 8.54
N GLY A 60 -15.91 1.37 7.61
CA GLY A 60 -15.80 -0.05 7.93
C GLY A 60 -17.15 -0.70 8.20
N SER A 61 -18.25 -0.04 7.80
CA SER A 61 -19.57 -0.64 7.84
C SER A 61 -19.62 -1.93 7.01
N PRO A 62 -20.55 -2.85 7.29
CA PRO A 62 -20.73 -4.06 6.48
C PRO A 62 -20.93 -3.80 4.97
N SER A 63 -21.42 -2.61 4.60
CA SER A 63 -21.56 -2.17 3.21
C SER A 63 -20.26 -1.82 2.48
N GLN A 64 -19.13 -1.78 3.21
CA GLN A 64 -17.79 -1.47 2.70
C GLN A 64 -16.83 -2.65 2.82
N GLN A 65 -17.28 -3.77 3.36
CA GLN A 65 -16.48 -4.96 3.61
C GLN A 65 -16.66 -5.94 2.45
N TRP A 66 -15.67 -5.96 1.55
CA TRP A 66 -15.71 -6.74 0.33
C TRP A 66 -14.81 -7.99 0.41
N THR A 67 -15.30 -9.13 -0.04
CA THR A 67 -14.53 -10.38 -0.09
C THR A 67 -14.33 -10.79 -1.55
N PHE A 68 -13.08 -11.00 -1.96
CA PHE A 68 -12.75 -11.59 -3.25
C PHE A 68 -12.78 -13.11 -3.11
N SER A 69 -13.54 -13.80 -3.97
CA SER A 69 -13.61 -15.26 -3.95
C SER A 69 -14.12 -15.84 -5.27
N GLY A 70 -13.31 -16.67 -5.91
CA GLY A 70 -13.66 -17.38 -7.14
C GLY A 70 -14.06 -16.41 -8.26
N GLY A 71 -13.37 -15.28 -8.37
CA GLY A 71 -13.67 -14.22 -9.35
C GLY A 71 -14.84 -13.32 -8.99
N THR A 72 -15.56 -13.58 -7.90
CA THR A 72 -16.63 -12.68 -7.43
C THR A 72 -16.10 -11.68 -6.39
N VAL A 73 -16.67 -10.48 -6.36
CA VAL A 73 -16.40 -9.45 -5.34
C VAL A 73 -17.65 -9.28 -4.50
N ARG A 74 -17.67 -9.83 -3.29
CA ARG A 74 -18.88 -10.01 -2.46
C ARG A 74 -19.00 -8.99 -1.35
N VAL A 75 -20.22 -8.63 -0.98
CA VAL A 75 -20.58 -7.81 0.18
C VAL A 75 -21.84 -8.40 0.83
N PHE A 76 -22.07 -8.14 2.13
CA PHE A 76 -23.20 -8.72 2.87
C PHE A 76 -23.36 -10.25 2.72
N ASP A 77 -22.23 -10.95 2.61
CA ASP A 77 -22.07 -12.39 2.40
C ASP A 77 -22.59 -12.95 1.05
N ASN A 78 -23.80 -12.58 0.62
CA ASN A 78 -24.48 -13.14 -0.56
C ASN A 78 -24.84 -12.10 -1.64
N LYS A 79 -24.27 -10.90 -1.58
CA LYS A 79 -24.36 -9.92 -2.68
C LYS A 79 -23.02 -9.84 -3.39
N CYS A 80 -23.05 -9.73 -4.70
CA CYS A 80 -21.90 -9.63 -5.57
C CYS A 80 -21.93 -8.27 -6.26
N LEU A 81 -20.75 -7.65 -6.46
CA LEU A 81 -20.56 -6.59 -7.43
C LEU A 81 -21.08 -7.09 -8.79
N ASP A 82 -21.85 -6.26 -9.48
CA ASP A 82 -22.62 -6.69 -10.64
C ASP A 82 -22.66 -5.58 -11.69
N VAL A 83 -22.33 -5.93 -12.94
CA VAL A 83 -22.51 -5.06 -14.10
C VAL A 83 -24.00 -5.02 -14.44
N THR A 84 -24.64 -3.86 -14.21
CA THR A 84 -26.07 -3.67 -14.46
C THR A 84 -26.45 -4.11 -15.89
N ASN A 85 -27.41 -5.03 -15.99
CA ASN A 85 -27.90 -5.63 -17.23
C ASN A 85 -26.86 -6.38 -18.07
N GLY A 86 -25.62 -6.59 -17.59
CA GLY A 86 -24.58 -7.32 -18.31
C GLY A 86 -24.16 -6.69 -19.64
N THR A 87 -24.24 -5.36 -19.77
CA THR A 87 -23.88 -4.68 -21.02
C THR A 87 -22.44 -4.14 -20.99
N THR A 88 -21.77 -4.12 -22.14
CA THR A 88 -20.40 -3.58 -22.29
C THR A 88 -20.37 -2.10 -22.64
N VAL A 89 -21.46 -1.36 -22.42
CA VAL A 89 -21.54 0.07 -22.76
C VAL A 89 -20.77 0.89 -21.74
N ASP A 90 -19.90 1.78 -22.20
CA ASP A 90 -19.17 2.70 -21.32
C ASP A 90 -20.13 3.59 -20.53
N GLY A 91 -19.89 3.73 -19.24
CA GLY A 91 -20.77 4.45 -18.32
C GLY A 91 -21.86 3.58 -17.67
N THR A 92 -21.94 2.29 -18.00
CA THR A 92 -22.81 1.33 -17.29
C THR A 92 -22.52 1.41 -15.80
N LYS A 93 -23.53 1.77 -15.01
CA LYS A 93 -23.36 1.93 -13.57
C LYS A 93 -23.28 0.57 -12.88
N MET A 94 -22.45 0.47 -11.85
CA MET A 94 -22.35 -0.74 -11.06
C MET A 94 -23.48 -0.81 -10.04
N GLN A 95 -23.85 -2.03 -9.69
CA GLN A 95 -24.81 -2.35 -8.64
C GLN A 95 -24.30 -3.54 -7.83
N ILE A 96 -25.02 -3.88 -6.78
CA ILE A 96 -24.92 -5.22 -6.19
C ILE A 96 -26.12 -6.05 -6.61
N TRP A 97 -25.93 -7.36 -6.68
CA TRP A 97 -27.01 -8.32 -6.92
C TRP A 97 -26.75 -9.61 -6.15
N THR A 98 -27.79 -10.41 -5.90
CA THR A 98 -27.62 -11.74 -5.31
C THR A 98 -26.58 -12.53 -6.10
N CYS A 99 -25.60 -13.09 -5.39
CA CYS A 99 -24.54 -13.88 -6.02
C CYS A 99 -25.16 -15.10 -6.70
N THR A 100 -24.77 -15.34 -7.95
CA THR A 100 -25.28 -16.46 -8.76
C THR A 100 -24.13 -17.19 -9.42
N SER A 101 -24.16 -18.53 -9.32
CA SER A 101 -23.11 -19.37 -9.90
C SER A 101 -23.00 -19.17 -11.41
N ASN A 102 -21.77 -19.05 -11.91
CA ASN A 102 -21.47 -18.86 -13.34
C ASN A 102 -22.10 -17.62 -13.99
N ASN A 103 -22.50 -16.61 -13.20
CA ASN A 103 -23.00 -15.36 -13.73
C ASN A 103 -21.84 -14.48 -14.21
N ALA A 104 -21.71 -14.34 -15.53
CA ALA A 104 -20.66 -13.55 -16.16
C ALA A 104 -20.65 -12.08 -15.71
N ASN A 105 -21.79 -11.49 -15.33
CA ASN A 105 -21.87 -10.08 -14.89
C ASN A 105 -21.20 -9.83 -13.54
N GLN A 106 -20.88 -10.90 -12.81
CA GLN A 106 -20.36 -10.88 -11.45
C GLN A 106 -18.91 -11.41 -11.36
N GLN A 107 -18.25 -11.60 -12.51
CA GLN A 107 -16.88 -12.14 -12.59
C GLN A 107 -15.87 -11.03 -12.86
N PHE A 108 -14.93 -10.83 -11.94
CA PHE A 108 -13.91 -9.80 -12.01
C PHE A 108 -12.52 -10.38 -11.82
N VAL A 109 -11.53 -9.66 -12.32
CA VAL A 109 -10.10 -9.95 -12.15
C VAL A 109 -9.47 -8.72 -11.51
N TYR A 110 -8.80 -8.92 -10.37
CA TYR A 110 -8.01 -7.89 -9.71
C TYR A 110 -6.53 -8.10 -10.05
N THR A 111 -5.87 -7.08 -10.59
CA THR A 111 -4.46 -7.16 -10.95
C THR A 111 -3.64 -6.34 -9.94
N THR A 112 -2.77 -6.99 -9.19
CA THR A 112 -1.96 -6.33 -8.15
C THR A 112 -0.95 -5.35 -8.73
N TRP A 113 -0.41 -5.59 -9.93
CA TRP A 113 0.63 -4.75 -10.54
C TRP A 113 0.17 -3.34 -10.92
N ASP A 114 -1.03 -3.20 -11.50
CA ASP A 114 -1.60 -1.91 -11.87
C ASP A 114 -2.77 -1.48 -10.96
N ASN A 115 -3.12 -2.30 -9.96
CA ASN A 115 -4.25 -2.11 -9.07
C ASN A 115 -5.60 -1.99 -9.80
N SER A 116 -5.75 -2.61 -10.98
CA SER A 116 -7.01 -2.58 -11.73
C SER A 116 -8.00 -3.64 -11.26
N LEU A 117 -9.30 -3.32 -11.31
CA LEU A 117 -10.39 -4.27 -11.13
C LEU A 117 -11.18 -4.35 -12.43
N ALA A 118 -11.03 -5.45 -13.17
CA ALA A 118 -11.57 -5.61 -14.52
C ALA A 118 -12.72 -6.60 -14.57
N TRP A 119 -13.72 -6.34 -15.41
CA TRP A 119 -14.76 -7.30 -15.76
C TRP A 119 -14.17 -8.41 -16.64
N ALA A 120 -14.23 -9.65 -16.15
CA ALA A 120 -13.48 -10.77 -16.69
C ALA A 120 -13.70 -10.98 -18.19
N ASN A 121 -12.61 -10.90 -18.96
CA ASN A 121 -12.59 -11.12 -20.42
C ASN A 121 -13.48 -10.17 -21.24
N LYS A 122 -13.80 -8.97 -20.72
CA LYS A 122 -14.65 -7.99 -21.44
C LYS A 122 -13.91 -6.73 -21.90
N GLY A 123 -12.65 -6.53 -21.51
CA GLY A 123 -11.89 -5.31 -21.82
C GLY A 123 -12.45 -4.07 -21.12
N LYS A 124 -13.11 -4.27 -19.98
CA LYS A 124 -13.79 -3.23 -19.21
C LYS A 124 -13.32 -3.23 -17.76
N CYS A 125 -13.13 -2.05 -17.21
CA CYS A 125 -12.59 -1.82 -15.89
C CYS A 125 -13.60 -1.06 -15.04
N ILE A 126 -13.61 -1.34 -13.73
CA ILE A 126 -14.30 -0.53 -12.76
C ILE A 126 -13.64 0.85 -12.73
N ASP A 127 -14.45 1.88 -12.87
CA ASP A 127 -14.02 3.25 -13.16
C ASP A 127 -14.74 4.24 -12.24
N LEU A 128 -13.97 5.21 -11.75
CA LEU A 128 -14.49 6.38 -11.06
C LEU A 128 -14.86 7.46 -12.08
N PRO A 129 -16.16 7.76 -12.32
CA PRO A 129 -16.58 8.63 -13.41
C PRO A 129 -15.94 10.01 -13.32
N GLY A 130 -15.17 10.37 -14.36
CA GLY A 130 -14.46 11.66 -14.43
C GLY A 130 -13.46 11.90 -13.29
N GLY A 131 -13.06 10.86 -12.56
CA GLY A 131 -12.20 10.97 -11.38
C GLY A 131 -12.87 11.69 -10.20
N SER A 132 -14.20 11.78 -10.14
CA SER A 132 -14.89 12.49 -9.07
C SER A 132 -14.78 11.76 -7.73
N THR A 133 -14.15 12.39 -6.75
CA THR A 133 -13.93 11.85 -5.40
C THR A 133 -15.02 12.24 -4.41
N ALA A 134 -16.13 12.81 -4.90
CA ALA A 134 -17.26 13.22 -4.07
C ALA A 134 -18.01 12.01 -3.50
N ASP A 135 -18.44 12.12 -2.23
CA ASP A 135 -19.30 11.12 -1.60
C ASP A 135 -20.59 10.91 -2.42
N GLY A 136 -20.96 9.65 -2.61
CA GLY A 136 -22.13 9.28 -3.42
C GLY A 136 -21.84 9.12 -4.92
N THR A 137 -20.61 9.39 -5.38
CA THR A 137 -20.25 9.13 -6.78
C THR A 137 -20.44 7.64 -7.08
N ARG A 138 -21.40 7.32 -7.96
CA ARG A 138 -21.70 5.95 -8.38
C ARG A 138 -20.66 5.47 -9.38
N ILE A 139 -19.92 4.43 -9.01
CA ILE A 139 -18.89 3.84 -9.87
C ILE A 139 -19.52 3.25 -11.13
N GLN A 140 -18.72 3.14 -12.19
CA GLN A 140 -19.17 2.67 -13.49
C GLN A 140 -18.20 1.66 -14.08
N LEU A 141 -18.63 1.09 -15.19
CA LEU A 141 -17.80 0.33 -16.09
C LEU A 141 -17.32 1.24 -17.22
N TRP A 142 -16.04 1.14 -17.57
CA TRP A 142 -15.45 1.86 -18.69
C TRP A 142 -14.41 1.02 -19.42
N SER A 143 -14.11 1.35 -20.68
CA SER A 143 -13.00 0.75 -21.43
C SER A 143 -11.70 0.84 -20.63
N CYS A 144 -11.02 -0.30 -20.44
CA CYS A 144 -9.76 -0.31 -19.70
C CYS A 144 -8.70 0.53 -20.42
N SER A 145 -7.97 1.35 -19.67
CA SER A 145 -6.86 2.16 -20.18
C SER A 145 -5.69 2.11 -19.21
N TYR A 146 -4.52 1.75 -19.72
CA TYR A 146 -3.29 1.74 -18.91
C TYR A 146 -2.93 3.16 -18.44
N GLY A 147 -2.50 3.27 -17.18
CA GLY A 147 -2.16 4.56 -16.55
C GLY A 147 -3.35 5.45 -16.19
N ASN A 148 -4.59 5.02 -16.42
CA ASN A 148 -5.77 5.76 -15.99
C ASN A 148 -6.05 5.53 -14.51
N ILE A 149 -5.62 6.47 -13.67
CA ILE A 149 -5.78 6.39 -12.21
C ILE A 149 -7.25 6.29 -11.74
N ASN A 150 -8.23 6.66 -12.56
CA ASN A 150 -9.66 6.48 -12.26
C ASN A 150 -10.06 4.99 -12.18
N GLN A 151 -9.25 4.10 -12.74
CA GLN A 151 -9.48 2.66 -12.83
C GLN A 151 -8.61 1.86 -11.85
N ASN A 152 -7.85 2.56 -11.01
CA ASN A 152 -6.96 1.96 -10.03
C ASN A 152 -7.63 1.98 -8.65
N TRP A 153 -7.62 0.83 -8.00
CA TRP A 153 -8.29 0.56 -6.74
C TRP A 153 -7.33 -0.12 -5.78
N LYS A 154 -7.03 0.53 -4.66
CA LYS A 154 -6.24 -0.05 -3.57
C LYS A 154 -7.16 -0.90 -2.71
N VAL A 155 -6.63 -1.95 -2.10
CA VAL A 155 -7.38 -2.86 -1.24
C VAL A 155 -6.66 -3.03 0.08
N GLY A 156 -7.39 -3.07 1.19
CA GLY A 156 -6.77 -3.20 2.51
C GLY A 156 -7.78 -3.15 3.65
N TYR A 157 -7.36 -2.60 4.78
CA TYR A 157 -8.08 -2.69 6.05
C TYR A 157 -8.13 -1.34 6.76
N LEU A 158 -9.16 -1.15 7.58
CA LEU A 158 -9.14 -0.11 8.59
C LEU A 158 -8.18 -0.51 9.72
N ALA A 159 -7.39 0.45 10.19
CA ALA A 159 -6.54 0.28 11.37
C ALA A 159 -7.32 -0.19 12.62
N SER A 160 -8.61 0.14 12.71
CA SER A 160 -9.48 -0.24 13.82
C SER A 160 -10.03 -1.66 13.73
N ASN A 161 -9.87 -2.35 12.60
CA ASN A 161 -10.40 -3.69 12.37
C ASN A 161 -9.43 -4.52 11.53
N LEU A 162 -8.23 -4.76 12.09
CA LEU A 162 -7.20 -5.57 11.44
C LEU A 162 -7.47 -7.06 11.66
N PRO A 163 -7.27 -7.91 10.64
CA PRO A 163 -7.24 -9.35 10.83
C PRO A 163 -6.01 -9.76 11.64
N THR A 164 -5.98 -11.01 12.11
CA THR A 164 -4.75 -11.56 12.72
C THR A 164 -3.61 -11.62 11.72
N THR A 165 -3.88 -12.05 10.49
CA THR A 165 -2.93 -12.03 9.36
C THR A 165 -3.61 -11.44 8.14
N SER A 166 -2.88 -10.63 7.38
CA SER A 166 -3.36 -10.01 6.16
C SER A 166 -3.07 -10.86 4.92
N GLN A 167 -2.02 -11.70 4.93
CA GLN A 167 -1.59 -12.47 3.76
C GLN A 167 -1.32 -13.96 4.07
N GLU A 168 -1.08 -14.76 3.03
CA GLU A 168 -0.56 -16.12 3.18
C GLU A 168 0.94 -16.12 3.47
N LYS A 169 1.39 -17.07 4.29
CA LYS A 169 2.80 -17.22 4.72
C LYS A 169 3.34 -16.09 5.59
N GLN A 170 2.49 -15.18 6.04
CA GLN A 170 2.84 -14.21 7.06
C GLN A 170 3.25 -14.92 8.35
N SER A 171 4.39 -14.53 8.92
CA SER A 171 4.96 -15.12 10.14
C SER A 171 4.50 -14.42 11.43
N GLY A 172 4.22 -13.11 11.35
CA GLY A 172 3.73 -12.30 12.47
C GLY A 172 2.22 -12.07 12.47
N VAL A 173 1.79 -11.00 13.14
CA VAL A 173 0.36 -10.64 13.28
C VAL A 173 0.10 -9.16 12.99
N ASN A 174 -1.08 -8.83 12.45
CA ASN A 174 -1.45 -7.43 12.20
C ASN A 174 -2.31 -6.82 13.32
N ASN A 175 -3.12 -7.60 14.03
CA ASN A 175 -3.94 -7.16 15.16
C ASN A 175 -3.14 -7.12 16.48
N CYS A 176 -2.08 -6.33 16.52
CA CYS A 176 -1.04 -6.39 17.54
C CYS A 176 -1.48 -6.10 18.99
N GLY A 177 -2.72 -5.66 19.22
CA GLY A 177 -3.18 -5.18 20.52
C GLY A 177 -2.43 -3.92 20.93
N THR A 178 -2.29 -3.69 22.24
CA THR A 178 -1.67 -2.46 22.78
C THR A 178 -0.39 -2.72 23.59
N GLY A 179 -0.16 -3.96 24.04
CA GLY A 179 1.00 -4.29 24.89
C GLY A 179 2.31 -4.33 24.10
N SER A 180 3.30 -3.54 24.52
CA SER A 180 4.64 -3.61 23.95
C SER A 180 5.49 -4.67 24.66
N SER A 181 6.16 -5.51 23.88
CA SER A 181 7.04 -6.59 24.37
C SER A 181 8.22 -6.79 23.41
N PRO A 182 9.44 -7.09 23.91
CA PRO A 182 10.56 -7.51 23.06
C PRO A 182 10.28 -8.78 22.23
N SER A 183 9.31 -9.60 22.63
CA SER A 183 8.89 -10.81 21.90
C SER A 183 7.72 -10.57 20.96
N SER A 184 7.23 -9.33 20.80
CA SER A 184 6.13 -9.04 19.89
C SER A 184 6.47 -9.45 18.45
N SER A 185 5.49 -10.07 17.78
CA SER A 185 5.51 -10.43 16.37
C SER A 185 4.64 -9.48 15.52
N CYS A 186 4.39 -8.26 16.01
CA CYS A 186 3.57 -7.28 15.31
C CYS A 186 4.17 -6.95 13.92
N GLN A 187 3.33 -7.04 12.90
CA GLN A 187 3.62 -6.69 11.50
C GLN A 187 2.72 -5.55 11.00
N THR A 188 2.35 -4.66 11.92
CA THR A 188 1.75 -3.36 11.59
C THR A 188 2.61 -2.21 12.12
N ILE A 189 3.04 -1.29 11.26
CA ILE A 189 3.78 -0.07 11.63
C ILE A 189 2.97 1.20 11.42
N TRP A 190 3.43 2.26 12.09
CA TRP A 190 2.86 3.60 12.00
C TRP A 190 3.93 4.61 11.66
N ILE A 191 3.57 5.65 10.91
CA ILE A 191 4.47 6.78 10.58
C ILE A 191 3.68 8.10 10.65
N ASN A 192 4.00 8.94 11.64
CA ASN A 192 3.27 10.18 11.93
C ASN A 192 4.16 11.39 12.16
N SER A 193 5.35 11.21 12.74
CA SER A 193 6.32 12.28 13.04
C SER A 193 7.70 11.69 13.39
N ALA A 194 8.72 12.54 13.57
CA ALA A 194 10.04 12.16 14.07
C ALA A 194 10.01 11.51 15.46
N SER A 195 8.94 11.73 16.24
CA SER A 195 8.77 11.11 17.57
C SER A 195 7.70 10.02 17.61
N ASP A 196 6.95 9.79 16.54
CA ASP A 196 5.91 8.77 16.43
C ASP A 196 6.00 8.05 15.07
N PHE A 197 6.91 7.08 15.02
CA PHE A 197 7.06 6.19 13.89
C PHE A 197 7.50 4.80 14.36
N CYS A 198 7.49 3.85 13.43
CA CYS A 198 8.07 2.54 13.61
C CYS A 198 8.92 2.16 12.40
N LEU A 199 9.83 1.22 12.62
CA LEU A 199 10.66 0.58 11.60
C LEU A 199 10.44 -0.93 11.63
N TRP A 200 10.72 -1.56 10.51
CA TRP A 200 10.87 -3.00 10.39
C TRP A 200 12.28 -3.40 10.79
N ALA A 201 12.43 -4.44 11.62
CA ALA A 201 13.71 -5.06 11.90
C ALA A 201 13.53 -6.51 12.42
N PRO A 202 14.61 -7.32 12.41
CA PRO A 202 14.48 -8.77 12.46
C PRO A 202 13.85 -9.25 13.78
N PRO A 203 13.01 -10.30 13.76
CA PRO A 203 12.42 -10.85 14.98
C PRO A 203 13.48 -11.43 15.92
N SER A 204 14.60 -11.90 15.37
CA SER A 204 15.81 -12.39 16.04
C SER A 204 17.04 -11.96 15.25
N LEU A 205 18.25 -12.02 15.83
CA LEU A 205 19.49 -11.63 15.17
C LEU A 205 19.62 -12.25 13.76
N GLY A 206 19.66 -11.41 12.73
CA GLY A 206 19.71 -11.85 11.33
C GLY A 206 19.91 -10.66 10.39
N ALA A 207 20.56 -10.88 9.24
CA ALA A 207 20.74 -9.82 8.25
C ALA A 207 19.42 -9.48 7.56
N ILE A 208 19.18 -8.21 7.25
CA ILE A 208 17.93 -7.73 6.65
C ILE A 208 17.60 -8.48 5.37
N GLY A 209 18.57 -8.67 4.48
CA GLY A 209 18.36 -9.42 3.24
C GLY A 209 17.98 -10.89 3.43
N ASP A 210 18.32 -11.50 4.58
CA ASP A 210 17.97 -12.88 4.90
C ASP A 210 16.60 -12.98 5.61
N THR A 211 16.19 -11.92 6.31
CA THR A 211 14.98 -11.89 7.16
C THR A 211 13.86 -11.01 6.63
N GLU A 212 14.04 -10.35 5.48
CA GLU A 212 13.14 -9.32 4.92
C GLU A 212 11.66 -9.72 4.88
N ARG A 213 11.37 -11.02 4.80
CA ARG A 213 10.01 -11.58 4.74
C ARG A 213 9.32 -11.66 6.11
N ASP A 214 10.09 -11.66 7.19
CA ASP A 214 9.69 -11.99 8.56
C ASP A 214 9.89 -10.84 9.55
N GLU A 215 10.26 -9.65 9.06
CA GLU A 215 10.49 -8.45 9.86
C GLU A 215 9.30 -8.12 10.78
N VAL A 216 9.60 -7.54 11.94
CA VAL A 216 8.60 -7.14 12.94
C VAL A 216 8.75 -5.67 13.35
N ALA A 217 7.69 -5.10 13.89
CA ALA A 217 7.57 -3.67 14.11
C ALA A 217 8.32 -3.26 15.39
N TRP A 218 9.16 -2.23 15.26
CA TRP A 218 9.82 -1.54 16.35
C TRP A 218 9.43 -0.07 16.33
N CYS A 219 8.74 0.40 17.37
CA CYS A 219 8.14 1.72 17.41
C CYS A 219 8.80 2.65 18.44
N THR A 220 8.83 3.95 18.14
CA THR A 220 9.15 5.00 19.13
C THR A 220 8.02 5.18 20.15
N LYS A 221 6.83 4.65 19.86
CA LYS A 221 5.69 4.64 20.79
C LYS A 221 5.36 3.26 21.31
N SER A 222 5.25 3.13 22.63
CA SER A 222 4.57 1.99 23.25
C SER A 222 3.05 2.16 23.14
N GLY A 223 2.29 1.06 23.26
CA GLY A 223 0.83 1.10 23.07
C GLY A 223 0.35 0.63 21.70
N ARG A 224 1.28 0.28 20.79
CA ARG A 224 0.99 -0.21 19.42
C ARG A 224 0.97 -1.74 19.32
N GLY A 225 1.18 -2.46 20.42
CA GLY A 225 1.34 -3.91 20.37
C GLY A 225 2.70 -4.38 19.82
N ALA A 226 3.52 -3.45 19.34
CA ALA A 226 4.82 -3.66 18.72
C ALA A 226 5.96 -3.65 19.74
N ARG A 227 7.17 -4.03 19.28
CA ARG A 227 8.40 -3.80 20.04
C ARG A 227 8.66 -2.30 20.14
N THR A 228 9.43 -1.88 21.15
CA THR A 228 9.86 -0.49 21.29
C THR A 228 11.32 -0.37 20.89
N ILE A 229 11.64 0.65 20.09
CA ILE A 229 13.03 0.96 19.70
C ILE A 229 13.83 1.24 20.97
N PRO A 230 14.92 0.52 21.29
CA PRO A 230 15.66 0.74 22.53
C PRO A 230 16.22 2.17 22.62
N ASP A 231 16.25 2.75 23.82
CA ASP A 231 16.79 4.09 24.00
C ASP A 231 18.27 4.17 23.58
N GLY A 232 18.64 5.31 22.97
CA GLY A 232 19.96 5.52 22.39
C GLY A 232 20.25 4.69 21.15
N THR A 233 19.25 4.05 20.54
CA THR A 233 19.36 3.49 19.17
C THR A 233 19.41 4.63 18.16
N LEU A 234 18.47 5.57 18.24
CA LEU A 234 18.33 6.68 17.30
C LEU A 234 19.29 7.82 17.65
N GLN A 235 20.22 8.11 16.74
CA GLN A 235 21.23 9.16 16.90
C GLN A 235 20.95 10.39 16.05
N GLY A 236 20.11 10.29 15.03
CA GLY A 236 19.52 11.41 14.30
C GLY A 236 18.22 10.96 13.64
N VAL A 237 17.22 11.85 13.57
CA VAL A 237 15.91 11.59 12.94
C VAL A 237 15.41 12.85 12.24
N HIS A 238 15.26 12.79 10.94
CA HIS A 238 14.62 13.82 10.14
C HIS A 238 13.28 13.30 9.63
N PHE A 239 12.18 13.95 10.00
CA PHE A 239 10.86 13.67 9.46
C PHE A 239 10.42 14.81 8.56
N VAL A 240 9.88 14.45 7.39
CA VAL A 240 9.30 15.40 6.45
C VAL A 240 7.89 14.98 6.06
N GLN A 241 6.99 15.94 6.10
CA GLN A 241 5.64 15.83 5.56
C GLN A 241 5.52 16.63 4.27
N THR A 242 5.13 15.98 3.19
CA THR A 242 4.79 16.62 1.91
C THR A 242 3.30 16.42 1.60
N PRO A 243 2.75 17.03 0.53
CA PRO A 243 1.38 16.75 0.10
C PRO A 243 1.17 15.31 -0.39
N GLU A 244 2.23 14.60 -0.79
CA GLU A 244 2.15 13.30 -1.48
C GLU A 244 2.75 12.14 -0.67
N TYR A 245 3.56 12.41 0.36
CA TYR A 245 4.14 11.38 1.22
C TYR A 245 4.58 11.93 2.58
N VAL A 246 4.76 11.01 3.52
CA VAL A 246 5.59 11.23 4.71
C VAL A 246 6.87 10.42 4.58
N GLN A 247 7.96 10.96 5.11
CA GLN A 247 9.25 10.29 5.12
C GLN A 247 9.95 10.52 6.45
N VAL A 248 10.59 9.47 6.96
CA VAL A 248 11.50 9.53 8.10
C VAL A 248 12.85 8.96 7.68
N THR A 249 13.93 9.69 7.95
CA THR A 249 15.31 9.29 7.69
C THR A 249 16.14 9.47 8.94
N GLY A 250 17.25 8.75 9.05
CA GLY A 250 18.14 8.96 10.18
C GLY A 250 19.27 7.96 10.30
N VAL A 251 20.03 8.13 11.39
CA VAL A 251 21.21 7.33 11.72
C VAL A 251 21.13 6.83 13.15
N GLY A 252 21.80 5.72 13.45
CA GLY A 252 21.69 5.07 14.74
C GLY A 252 22.62 3.88 14.96
N ASP A 253 22.40 3.17 16.06
CA ASP A 253 22.99 1.85 16.36
C ASP A 253 21.88 0.80 16.30
N PHE A 254 21.55 0.33 15.09
CA PHE A 254 20.46 -0.62 14.86
C PHE A 254 20.85 -2.06 15.19
N THR A 255 22.08 -2.29 15.66
CA THR A 255 22.44 -3.58 16.27
C THR A 255 21.62 -3.90 17.52
N LYS A 256 21.03 -2.86 18.13
CA LYS A 256 20.04 -2.98 19.22
C LYS A 256 18.68 -3.50 18.77
N MET A 257 18.44 -3.59 17.45
CA MET A 257 17.19 -4.05 16.84
C MET A 257 17.38 -5.38 16.09
N ASN A 258 18.31 -6.21 16.55
CA ASN A 258 18.64 -7.53 15.98
C ASN A 258 19.32 -7.50 14.59
N ILE A 259 19.85 -6.36 14.16
CA ILE A 259 20.61 -6.28 12.92
C ILE A 259 22.10 -6.56 13.22
N PRO A 260 22.78 -7.48 12.51
CA PRO A 260 24.20 -7.73 12.69
C PRO A 260 25.03 -6.49 12.38
N ARG A 261 26.12 -6.30 13.13
CA ARG A 261 27.09 -5.26 12.81
C ARG A 261 27.73 -5.53 11.44
N GLY A 262 27.83 -4.49 10.62
CA GLY A 262 28.35 -4.56 9.25
C GLY A 262 27.32 -5.05 8.22
N ASP A 263 26.06 -5.26 8.61
CA ASP A 263 24.99 -5.49 7.64
C ASP A 263 24.73 -4.18 6.86
N ALA A 264 24.86 -4.26 5.53
CA ALA A 264 24.60 -3.14 4.64
C ALA A 264 23.11 -2.82 4.50
N GLY A 265 22.25 -3.71 5.03
CA GLY A 265 20.80 -3.55 4.99
C GLY A 265 20.16 -4.13 3.73
N GLY A 266 18.90 -3.76 3.51
CA GLY A 266 18.13 -4.16 2.34
C GLY A 266 16.88 -3.31 2.17
N GLU A 267 16.23 -3.46 1.02
CA GLU A 267 14.91 -2.88 0.77
C GLU A 267 13.81 -3.71 1.43
N LEU A 268 12.84 -3.01 2.01
CA LEU A 268 11.59 -3.53 2.52
C LEU A 268 10.46 -2.72 1.90
N ASP A 269 9.49 -3.39 1.29
CA ASP A 269 8.45 -2.75 0.48
C ASP A 269 7.13 -3.56 0.45
N ASN A 270 6.12 -3.01 -0.22
CA ASN A 270 4.77 -3.57 -0.27
C ASN A 270 4.56 -4.69 -1.32
N ARG A 271 5.54 -4.98 -2.18
CA ARG A 271 5.40 -5.86 -3.36
C ARG A 271 6.38 -7.02 -3.41
N GLY A 272 7.62 -6.88 -2.95
CA GLY A 272 8.67 -7.91 -2.96
C GLY A 272 8.86 -8.65 -4.29
N ALA A 273 9.76 -9.64 -4.33
CA ALA A 273 10.09 -10.35 -5.57
C ALA A 273 8.96 -11.25 -6.10
N ASP A 274 8.09 -11.76 -5.21
CA ASP A 274 6.98 -12.67 -5.56
C ASP A 274 5.60 -11.99 -5.59
N GLY A 275 5.56 -10.65 -5.59
CA GLY A 275 4.32 -9.88 -5.52
C GLY A 275 3.70 -9.86 -4.11
N ARG A 276 4.42 -10.34 -3.10
CA ARG A 276 4.10 -10.21 -1.67
C ARG A 276 5.12 -9.27 -1.03
N GLY A 277 4.67 -8.42 -0.11
CA GLY A 277 5.55 -7.46 0.55
C GLY A 277 6.67 -8.12 1.37
N ASN A 278 7.67 -7.32 1.68
CA ASN A 278 8.79 -7.62 2.56
C ASN A 278 8.74 -6.60 3.72
N PRO A 279 8.20 -6.94 4.91
CA PRO A 279 7.72 -8.26 5.32
C PRO A 279 6.37 -8.66 4.71
N ILE A 280 6.15 -9.98 4.61
CA ILE A 280 4.88 -10.53 4.12
C ILE A 280 3.78 -10.09 5.08
N GLY A 281 2.72 -9.49 4.54
CA GLY A 281 1.61 -8.98 5.35
C GLY A 281 1.95 -7.76 6.20
N GLY A 282 3.08 -7.08 5.93
CA GLY A 282 3.40 -5.79 6.52
C GLY A 282 2.35 -4.73 6.16
N LEU A 283 1.79 -4.08 7.17
CA LEU A 283 0.82 -2.99 6.99
C LEU A 283 1.36 -1.67 7.55
N VAL A 284 1.16 -0.60 6.80
CA VAL A 284 1.61 0.75 7.17
C VAL A 284 0.42 1.67 7.36
N TYR A 285 0.38 2.36 8.50
CA TYR A 285 -0.66 3.32 8.82
C TYR A 285 -0.11 4.69 9.20
N GLY A 286 -0.92 5.71 9.03
CA GLY A 286 -0.60 7.04 9.55
C GLY A 286 -1.83 7.88 9.78
N ASN A 287 -1.60 9.06 10.35
CA ASN A 287 -2.64 10.05 10.65
C ASN A 287 -2.52 11.31 9.81
N THR A 288 -1.43 11.46 9.06
CA THR A 288 -1.10 12.67 8.31
C THR A 288 -2.09 12.96 7.20
N PHE A 289 -2.45 11.94 6.42
CA PHE A 289 -3.36 12.07 5.27
C PHE A 289 -4.80 11.61 5.55
N GLY A 290 -5.09 11.29 6.81
CA GLY A 290 -6.36 10.77 7.29
C GLY A 290 -6.14 9.95 8.58
N THR A 291 -7.09 9.96 9.50
CA THR A 291 -6.96 9.21 10.77
C THR A 291 -6.88 7.70 10.50
N GLY A 292 -5.79 7.06 10.95
CA GLY A 292 -5.61 5.61 10.83
C GLY A 292 -5.70 5.12 9.38
N LEU A 293 -5.26 5.93 8.44
CA LEU A 293 -5.28 5.63 7.01
C LEU A 293 -4.18 4.65 6.67
N GLN A 294 -4.50 3.62 5.88
CA GLN A 294 -3.50 2.69 5.35
C GLN A 294 -2.71 3.39 4.23
N TYR A 295 -1.39 3.36 4.35
CA TYR A 295 -0.49 3.79 3.28
C TYR A 295 -0.10 2.56 2.47
N HIS A 296 -0.70 2.44 1.28
CA HIS A 296 -0.58 1.25 0.44
C HIS A 296 0.72 1.18 -0.35
N GLU A 297 1.33 2.32 -0.67
CA GLU A 297 2.61 2.39 -1.39
C GLU A 297 3.66 2.95 -0.44
N TRP A 298 4.70 2.16 -0.20
CA TRP A 298 5.76 2.51 0.74
C TRP A 298 7.00 1.68 0.42
N THR A 299 8.16 2.24 0.75
CA THR A 299 9.47 1.58 0.66
C THR A 299 10.30 2.06 1.84
N SER A 300 11.13 1.17 2.38
CA SER A 300 12.03 1.44 3.50
C SER A 300 13.34 0.69 3.32
N PHE A 301 14.40 1.27 3.87
CA PHE A 301 15.70 0.65 3.95
C PHE A 301 16.20 0.82 5.38
N ILE A 302 16.88 -0.19 5.88
CA ILE A 302 17.54 -0.15 7.18
C ILE A 302 18.81 -0.99 7.12
N SER A 303 19.89 -0.46 7.67
CA SER A 303 21.17 -1.13 7.86
C SER A 303 21.52 -1.15 9.35
N ASP A 304 22.74 -1.57 9.70
CA ASP A 304 23.20 -1.50 11.08
C ASP A 304 23.34 -0.06 11.62
N SER A 305 23.38 0.94 10.74
CA SER A 305 23.75 2.33 11.08
C SER A 305 22.86 3.43 10.49
N GLU A 306 22.07 3.15 9.45
CA GLU A 306 21.15 4.11 8.84
C GLU A 306 19.77 3.51 8.57
N PHE A 307 18.77 4.39 8.45
CA PHE A 307 17.44 4.00 7.99
C PHE A 307 16.78 5.12 7.20
N CYS A 308 15.80 4.73 6.40
CA CYS A 308 14.90 5.63 5.71
C CYS A 308 13.61 4.90 5.39
N PHE A 309 12.50 5.60 5.52
CA PHE A 309 11.18 5.04 5.28
C PHE A 309 10.27 6.11 4.73
N ARG A 310 9.70 5.85 3.55
CA ARG A 310 8.74 6.73 2.88
C ARG A 310 7.44 5.99 2.66
N ALA A 311 6.33 6.66 2.95
CA ALA A 311 4.99 6.16 2.69
C ALA A 311 4.17 7.20 1.91
N CYS A 312 3.67 6.79 0.75
CA CYS A 312 3.12 7.67 -0.28
C CYS A 312 1.61 7.51 -0.45
N VAL A 313 0.95 8.61 -0.80
CA VAL A 313 -0.48 8.71 -1.09
C VAL A 313 -0.74 9.41 -2.42
N GLY A 314 -1.97 9.31 -2.90
CA GLY A 314 -2.39 10.00 -4.11
C GLY A 314 -1.89 9.38 -5.43
N PRO A 315 -2.04 10.11 -6.55
CA PRO A 315 -1.84 9.56 -7.90
C PRO A 315 -0.39 9.21 -8.23
N ARG A 316 0.58 9.86 -7.59
CA ARG A 316 2.02 9.63 -7.81
C ARG A 316 2.63 8.63 -6.81
N ALA A 317 1.82 7.98 -5.98
CA ALA A 317 2.32 7.16 -4.88
C ALA A 317 3.27 6.05 -5.35
N THR A 318 2.96 5.34 -6.43
CA THR A 318 3.78 4.25 -6.97
C THR A 318 5.12 4.70 -7.53
N VAL A 319 5.21 5.94 -8.03
CA VAL A 319 6.48 6.49 -8.58
C VAL A 319 7.32 7.19 -7.51
N LEU A 320 6.69 7.70 -6.45
CA LEU A 320 7.37 8.36 -5.33
C LEU A 320 7.84 7.38 -4.25
N CYS A 321 7.22 6.21 -4.16
CA CYS A 321 7.60 5.07 -3.31
C CYS A 321 7.85 3.85 -4.21
N ASN A 322 8.78 3.99 -5.15
CA ASN A 322 9.15 2.92 -6.06
C ASN A 322 10.01 1.87 -5.33
N HIS A 323 9.98 0.63 -5.81
CA HIS A 323 10.53 -0.57 -5.14
C HIS A 323 11.41 -1.42 -6.06
N ILE A 324 12.10 -0.77 -7.00
CA ILE A 324 12.92 -1.44 -8.02
C ILE A 324 14.42 -1.08 -7.92
N TYR A 325 14.80 -0.41 -6.84
CA TYR A 325 16.14 0.18 -6.65
C TYR A 325 16.80 -0.33 -5.36
N ASP A 326 16.65 -1.63 -5.14
CA ASP A 326 16.89 -2.36 -3.91
C ASP A 326 18.32 -2.21 -3.37
N VAL A 327 19.31 -2.03 -4.25
CA VAL A 327 20.74 -1.97 -3.86
C VAL A 327 21.30 -0.54 -3.77
N MET A 328 20.47 0.48 -3.99
CA MET A 328 20.92 1.86 -4.02
C MET A 328 21.03 2.50 -2.64
N GLY A 329 20.33 1.93 -1.64
CA GLY A 329 20.36 2.39 -0.25
C GLY A 329 19.63 3.70 0.00
N CYS A 330 19.74 4.20 1.23
CA CYS A 330 18.91 5.29 1.71
C CYS A 330 19.15 6.63 1.03
N SER A 331 20.40 7.08 1.01
CA SER A 331 20.75 8.41 0.49
C SER A 331 20.47 8.58 -1.01
N TRP A 332 20.40 7.48 -1.78
CA TRP A 332 20.05 7.52 -3.20
C TRP A 332 18.54 7.46 -3.44
N ASN A 333 17.83 6.56 -2.75
CA ASN A 333 16.38 6.40 -2.91
C ASN A 333 15.56 7.50 -2.23
N MET A 334 16.04 8.01 -1.10
CA MET A 334 15.34 8.98 -0.25
C MET A 334 16.30 10.09 0.22
N PRO A 335 16.85 10.91 -0.69
CA PRO A 335 17.77 11.98 -0.32
C PRO A 335 17.12 12.95 0.67
N ALA A 336 17.76 13.16 1.82
CA ALA A 336 17.25 13.97 2.92
C ALA A 336 18.39 14.32 3.90
N ASN A 337 18.02 14.88 5.06
CA ASN A 337 18.94 15.05 6.17
C ASN A 337 19.18 13.69 6.90
N TYR A 338 20.45 13.34 7.08
CA TYR A 338 20.93 12.17 7.83
C TYR A 338 21.93 12.56 8.93
N ASP A 339 21.99 13.85 9.29
CA ASP A 339 22.95 14.37 10.25
C ASP A 339 22.72 13.75 11.63
N SER A 340 23.83 13.32 12.25
CA SER A 340 23.81 12.86 13.63
C SER A 340 23.49 14.01 14.58
N HIS A 341 22.78 13.70 15.66
CA HIS A 341 22.28 14.61 16.69
C HIS A 341 21.30 15.68 16.19
N VAL A 342 20.75 15.52 14.99
CA VAL A 342 19.63 16.31 14.49
C VAL A 342 18.35 15.51 14.64
N TYR A 343 17.36 16.10 15.31
CA TYR A 343 16.03 15.52 15.47
C TYR A 343 15.00 16.58 15.11
N GLU A 344 14.18 16.37 14.09
CA GLU A 344 13.27 17.42 13.62
C GLU A 344 12.05 16.90 12.87
N ASP A 345 10.95 17.65 13.01
CA ASP A 345 9.74 17.54 12.19
C ASP A 345 9.65 18.73 11.23
N CYS A 346 9.65 18.47 9.93
CA CYS A 346 9.61 19.50 8.89
C CYS A 346 8.40 19.33 7.96
N ASP A 347 7.98 20.44 7.36
CA ASP A 347 7.24 20.41 6.09
C ASP A 347 8.28 20.27 4.96
N GLY A 348 7.90 19.70 3.81
CA GLY A 348 8.81 19.64 2.66
C GLY A 348 8.12 19.60 1.31
N ASP A 349 8.91 19.93 0.31
CA ASP A 349 8.54 19.74 -1.09
C ASP A 349 8.65 18.27 -1.47
N SER A 350 7.90 17.85 -2.49
CA SER A 350 7.96 16.47 -2.98
C SER A 350 9.21 16.24 -3.82
N ASP A 351 9.95 15.18 -3.49
CA ASP A 351 11.11 14.73 -4.25
C ASP A 351 10.79 14.37 -5.71
N LEU A 352 11.85 14.36 -6.51
CA LEU A 352 11.82 13.73 -7.83
C LEU A 352 11.61 12.21 -7.69
N PRO A 353 10.84 11.58 -8.58
CA PRO A 353 10.68 10.13 -8.58
C PRO A 353 12.02 9.40 -8.71
N MET A 354 12.19 8.31 -7.95
CA MET A 354 13.45 7.55 -7.95
C MET A 354 13.84 7.10 -9.37
N GLY A 355 15.09 7.35 -9.73
CA GLY A 355 15.68 7.00 -11.01
C GLY A 355 15.15 7.76 -12.24
N VAL A 356 14.35 8.82 -12.06
CA VAL A 356 13.83 9.62 -13.17
C VAL A 356 14.64 10.90 -13.35
N TYR A 357 15.44 10.94 -14.42
CA TYR A 357 16.31 12.07 -14.76
C TYR A 357 15.79 12.78 -16.02
N GLY A 358 15.05 13.87 -15.82
CA GLY A 358 14.39 14.59 -16.90
C GLY A 358 13.30 13.73 -17.55
N THR A 359 13.49 13.35 -18.81
CA THR A 359 12.59 12.46 -19.55
C THR A 359 13.08 11.01 -19.60
N SER A 360 14.19 10.70 -18.93
CA SER A 360 14.79 9.36 -18.92
C SER A 360 14.58 8.67 -17.58
N THR A 361 14.43 7.35 -17.63
CA THR A 361 14.39 6.49 -16.44
C THR A 361 15.63 5.60 -16.46
N TRP A 362 16.43 5.68 -15.40
CA TRP A 362 17.55 4.78 -15.18
C TRP A 362 17.05 3.52 -14.48
N HIS A 363 17.65 2.37 -14.81
CA HIS A 363 17.32 1.09 -14.19
C HIS A 363 18.56 0.49 -13.53
N GLN A 364 18.37 -0.09 -12.34
CA GLN A 364 19.43 -0.72 -11.56
C GLN A 364 20.25 -1.71 -12.39
N GLY A 365 21.57 -1.68 -12.20
CA GLY A 365 22.53 -2.49 -12.96
C GLY A 365 23.01 -1.85 -14.27
N THR A 366 22.48 -0.68 -14.65
CA THR A 366 22.92 0.07 -15.85
C THR A 366 24.10 0.99 -15.51
N SER A 367 25.14 0.97 -16.34
CA SER A 367 26.33 1.84 -16.18
C SER A 367 26.33 3.02 -17.16
N PRO A 368 26.73 4.24 -16.73
CA PRO A 368 27.09 4.59 -15.35
C PRO A 368 25.86 4.72 -14.45
N THR A 369 26.03 4.38 -13.17
CA THR A 369 25.03 4.69 -12.14
C THR A 369 25.01 6.21 -11.92
N PRO A 370 23.86 6.88 -12.08
CA PRO A 370 23.75 8.30 -11.86
C PRO A 370 23.84 8.63 -10.37
N THR A 371 24.22 9.88 -10.06
CA THR A 371 24.17 10.39 -8.69
C THR A 371 22.73 10.44 -8.18
N ALA A 372 22.57 10.37 -6.86
CA ALA A 372 21.29 10.61 -6.20
C ALA A 372 20.67 11.93 -6.66
N HIS A 373 19.33 12.02 -6.63
CA HIS A 373 18.66 13.30 -6.76
C HIS A 373 19.07 14.23 -5.61
N PRO A 374 19.09 15.56 -5.82
CA PRO A 374 19.20 16.48 -4.70
C PRO A 374 17.99 16.28 -3.77
N ALA A 375 18.23 16.35 -2.46
CA ALA A 375 17.15 16.36 -1.48
C ALA A 375 16.21 17.55 -1.76
N ALA A 376 14.90 17.31 -1.76
CA ALA A 376 13.94 18.40 -1.80
C ALA A 376 14.07 19.34 -0.60
N SER A 377 13.60 20.58 -0.75
CA SER A 377 13.62 21.57 0.32
C SER A 377 12.74 21.15 1.50
N SER A 378 13.32 21.20 2.69
CA SER A 378 12.59 21.15 3.96
C SER A 378 12.39 22.56 4.51
N SER A 379 11.25 22.80 5.17
CA SER A 379 10.85 24.08 5.73
C SER A 379 10.06 23.90 7.03
N ASN A 380 9.87 24.98 7.78
CA ASN A 380 9.13 24.97 9.07
C ASN A 380 9.61 23.90 10.07
N CYS A 381 10.89 23.53 10.01
CA CYS A 381 11.48 22.49 10.83
C CYS A 381 11.40 22.82 12.31
N LYS A 382 10.86 21.88 13.09
CA LYS A 382 10.70 21.96 14.53
C LYS A 382 11.71 21.02 15.17
N PRO A 383 12.77 21.56 15.81
CA PRO A 383 13.76 20.71 16.46
C PRO A 383 13.16 20.01 17.67
N LEU A 384 13.57 18.77 17.86
CA LEU A 384 13.35 17.95 19.04
C LEU A 384 14.69 17.80 19.78
N PRO A 385 14.69 17.75 21.11
CA PRO A 385 15.94 17.54 21.85
C PRO A 385 16.50 16.12 21.63
N THR A 386 15.62 15.13 21.49
CA THR A 386 15.93 13.73 21.21
C THR A 386 14.67 12.98 20.82
N VAL A 387 14.82 11.74 20.35
CA VAL A 387 13.73 10.80 20.11
C VAL A 387 13.93 9.58 21.01
N THR A 388 13.04 9.41 21.98
CA THR A 388 13.04 8.30 22.93
C THR A 388 11.67 7.62 22.99
N VAL A 389 11.63 6.42 23.57
CA VAL A 389 10.37 5.69 23.72
C VAL A 389 9.42 6.46 24.62
N SER A 390 8.17 6.60 24.17
CA SER A 390 7.11 7.22 24.97
C SER A 390 5.77 6.54 24.75
N PRO A 391 4.84 6.56 25.72
CA PRO A 391 3.50 6.02 25.52
C PRO A 391 2.76 6.78 24.41
N LEU A 392 1.90 6.08 23.67
CA LEU A 392 0.89 6.74 22.85
C LEU A 392 0.03 7.67 23.71
N MET A 393 -0.06 8.94 23.30
CA MET A 393 -1.00 9.87 23.92
C MET A 393 -2.43 9.40 23.65
N ARG A 394 -3.23 9.23 24.71
CA ARG A 394 -4.67 9.00 24.55
C ARG A 394 -5.26 10.22 23.82
N ARG A 395 -5.92 10.00 22.68
CA ARG A 395 -6.62 11.07 21.96
C ARG A 395 -7.69 11.67 22.88
N ASP A 396 -7.55 12.97 23.18
CA ASP A 396 -8.61 13.77 23.76
C ASP A 396 -9.57 14.15 22.62
N ASN A 397 -10.81 13.68 22.65
CA ASN A 397 -11.79 13.76 21.54
C ASN A 397 -12.32 15.18 21.26
N THR A 398 -11.67 16.23 21.78
CA THR A 398 -12.16 17.61 21.75
C THR A 398 -11.60 18.46 20.61
N ARG A 399 -10.64 17.96 19.81
CA ARG A 399 -9.96 18.75 18.76
C ARG A 399 -9.74 17.98 17.46
N ASP A 400 -10.80 17.75 16.67
CA ASP A 400 -10.59 17.39 15.26
C ASP A 400 -11.52 18.15 14.30
N LYS A 401 -10.96 19.21 13.71
CA LYS A 401 -11.50 19.95 12.57
C LYS A 401 -10.35 20.34 11.64
N ARG A 402 -9.59 19.37 11.12
CA ARG A 402 -8.69 19.63 9.99
C ARG A 402 -9.27 19.00 8.73
N ARG A 403 -9.50 19.84 7.70
CA ARG A 403 -9.98 19.42 6.39
C ARG A 403 -8.92 18.54 5.72
N LEU A 404 -9.36 17.41 5.16
CA LEU A 404 -8.55 16.54 4.31
C LEU A 404 -8.05 17.32 3.08
N PRO A 405 -6.81 17.10 2.63
CA PRO A 405 -6.30 17.73 1.42
C PRO A 405 -7.06 17.24 0.19
N VAL A 406 -7.44 18.17 -0.68
CA VAL A 406 -7.98 17.89 -2.02
C VAL A 406 -6.84 18.13 -3.00
N PHE A 407 -6.43 17.10 -3.74
CA PHE A 407 -5.39 17.24 -4.77
C PHE A 407 -5.87 18.20 -5.87
N PRO A 408 -5.02 19.14 -6.34
CA PRO A 408 -5.41 20.07 -7.39
C PRO A 408 -5.64 19.34 -8.72
N HIS A 409 -6.81 19.58 -9.34
CA HIS A 409 -7.09 19.12 -10.70
C HIS A 409 -6.14 19.78 -11.70
N ARG A 410 -5.39 18.97 -12.48
CA ARG A 410 -4.81 19.47 -13.74
C ARG A 410 -5.97 19.82 -14.67
N ARG A 411 -6.02 21.08 -15.11
CA ARG A 411 -6.88 21.48 -16.24
C ARG A 411 -6.38 20.75 -17.49
N PRO A 412 -7.25 20.18 -18.32
CA PRO A 412 -6.84 19.69 -19.62
C PRO A 412 -6.34 20.87 -20.46
N THR A 413 -5.13 20.73 -21.01
CA THR A 413 -4.67 21.49 -22.18
C THR A 413 -5.16 20.82 -23.44
#